data_AF-A0A537P7G8-F1
#
_entry.id   AF-A0A537P7G8-F1
#
_cell.length_a   1.000
_cell.length_b   1.000
_cell.length_c   1.000
_cell.angle_alpha   90.00
_cell.angle_beta   90.00
_cell.angle_gamma   90.00
#
_symmetry.space_group_name_H-M   'P 1'
#
loop_
_entity.id
_entity.type
_entity.pdbx_description
1 polymer ?
#
loop_
_entity_poly.entity_id
_entity_poly.type
_entity_poly.pdbx_seq_one_letter_code
_entity_poly.pdbx_strand_id
1 'polypeptide(L)' 'MDVDSGEGTISVSTVTAQEASLLGLKKESPALIFRAVANDTRKRPVEYLTSVNHPQRVIFKTV' A
#
# COMPACT_ATOMS: atom_id res chain seq x y z
N MET A 1 0.94 -13.83 -16.58
CA MET A 1 0.16 -14.37 -15.46
C MET A 1 -1.02 -13.43 -15.30
N ASP A 2 -2.21 -13.89 -15.64
CA ASP A 2 -3.40 -13.02 -15.58
C ASP A 2 -3.82 -12.90 -14.11
N VAL A 3 -3.76 -11.68 -13.60
CA VAL A 3 -4.15 -11.35 -12.22
C VAL A 3 -5.66 -11.12 -12.22
N ASP A 4 -6.36 -11.94 -11.44
CA ASP A 4 -7.78 -11.78 -11.14
C ASP A 4 -7.93 -10.92 -9.87
N SER A 5 -9.05 -10.20 -9.77
CA SER A 5 -9.32 -9.16 -8.75
C SER A 5 -8.84 -9.56 -7.35
N GLY A 6 -8.04 -8.69 -6.72
CA GLY A 6 -7.50 -8.88 -5.37
C GLY A 6 -8.27 -8.11 -4.30
N GLU A 7 -8.18 -8.56 -3.05
CA GLU A 7 -8.67 -7.81 -1.89
C GLU A 7 -7.56 -6.88 -1.38
N GLY A 8 -7.92 -5.63 -1.10
CA GLY A 8 -7.00 -4.61 -0.62
C GLY A 8 -7.56 -3.84 0.57
N THR A 9 -6.72 -3.57 1.55
CA THR A 9 -7.03 -2.73 2.70
C THR A 9 -6.22 -1.44 2.63
N ILE A 10 -6.88 -0.32 2.96
CA ILE A 10 -6.25 0.98 3.11
C ILE A 10 -6.28 1.34 4.58
N SER A 11 -5.15 1.78 5.13
CA SER A 11 -5.06 2.24 6.51
C SER A 11 -4.10 3.42 6.64
N VAL A 12 -4.03 4.01 7.84
CA VAL A 12 -3.11 5.08 8.19
C VAL A 12 -2.16 4.58 9.27
N SER A 13 -0.87 4.88 9.12
CA SER A 13 0.16 4.61 10.14
C SER A 13 1.09 5.82 10.26
N THR A 14 1.89 5.86 11.32
CA THR A 14 3.06 6.74 11.39
C THR A 14 4.23 6.11 10.63
N VAL A 15 5.03 6.94 9.95
CA VAL A 15 6.25 6.48 9.27
C VAL A 15 7.36 6.16 10.26
N THR A 16 8.11 5.10 9.97
CA THR A 16 9.42 4.86 10.58
C THR A 16 10.43 5.94 10.14
N ALA A 17 11.57 6.01 10.82
CA ALA A 17 12.63 6.94 10.45
C ALA A 17 13.18 6.70 9.02
N GLN A 18 13.21 5.44 8.58
CA GLN A 18 13.67 5.08 7.24
C GLN A 18 12.64 5.50 6.17
N GLU A 19 11.36 5.18 6.37
CA GLU A 19 10.28 5.58 5.46
C GLU A 19 10.14 7.10 5.39
N ALA A 20 10.32 7.80 6.51
CA ALA A 20 10.33 9.26 6.55
C ALA A 20 11.42 9.82 5.61
N SER A 21 12.63 9.27 5.67
CA SER A 21 13.74 9.67 4.80
C SER A 21 13.43 9.40 3.32
N LEU A 22 12.96 8.19 3.00
CA LEU A 22 12.65 7.79 1.62
C LEU A 22 11.49 8.60 1.01
N LEU A 23 10.50 8.98 1.82
CA LEU A 23 9.34 9.74 1.37
C LEU A 23 9.55 11.26 1.46
N GLY A 24 10.63 11.74 2.07
CA GLY A 24 10.84 13.16 2.32
C GLY A 24 9.85 13.75 3.35
N LEU A 25 9.44 12.94 4.32
CA LEU A 25 8.54 13.30 5.41
C LEU A 25 9.31 13.59 6.70
N LYS A 26 8.66 14.30 7.64
CA LYS A 26 9.17 14.41 9.01
C LYS A 26 9.01 13.07 9.72
N LYS A 27 9.86 12.79 10.72
CA LYS A 27 9.67 11.63 11.61
C LYS A 27 8.26 11.63 12.20
N GLU A 28 7.68 10.44 12.35
CA GLU A 28 6.33 10.24 12.93
C GLU A 28 5.19 10.88 12.13
N SER A 29 5.44 11.39 10.92
CA SER A 29 4.37 11.86 10.03
C SER A 29 3.40 10.73 9.69
N PRO A 30 2.12 11.03 9.46
CA PRO A 30 1.19 10.05 8.93
C PRO A 30 1.61 9.61 7.52
N ALA A 31 1.33 8.35 7.18
CA ALA A 31 1.42 7.79 5.84
C ALA A 31 0.20 6.92 5.54
N LEU A 32 -0.10 6.80 4.25
CA LEU A 32 -1.16 5.92 3.77
C LEU A 32 -0.57 4.53 3.47
N ILE A 33 -1.14 3.51 4.10
CA ILE A 33 -0.72 2.13 3.91
C ILE A 33 -1.73 1.45 2.99
N PHE A 34 -1.23 0.78 1.95
CA PHE A 34 -2.02 -0.12 1.12
C PHE A 34 -1.47 -1.52 1.24
N ARG A 35 -2.34 -2.48 1.55
CA ARG A 35 -2.01 -3.90 1.63
C ARG A 35 -2.96 -4.69 0.77
N ALA A 36 -2.45 -5.51 -0.13
CA ALA A 36 -3.27 -6.30 -1.03
C ALA A 36 -2.70 -7.69 -1.28
N VAL A 37 -3.61 -8.62 -1.59
CA VAL A 37 -3.28 -9.96 -2.10
C VAL A 37 -3.87 -10.10 -3.49
N ALA A 38 -3.01 -10.31 -4.49
CA ALA A 38 -3.43 -10.57 -5.86
C ALA A 38 -3.50 -12.08 -6.09
N ASN A 39 -4.56 -12.54 -6.76
CA ASN A 39 -4.79 -13.95 -7.05
C ASN A 39 -4.70 -14.22 -8.56
N ASP A 40 -4.28 -15.42 -8.95
CA ASP A 40 -4.45 -15.86 -10.34
C ASP A 40 -5.91 -16.25 -10.63
N THR A 41 -6.20 -16.55 -11.90
CA THR A 41 -7.51 -17.04 -12.36
C THR A 41 -7.99 -18.33 -11.71
N ARG A 42 -7.12 -19.04 -10.97
CA ARG A 42 -7.44 -20.24 -10.18
C ARG A 42 -7.57 -19.94 -8.69
N LYS A 43 -7.69 -18.66 -8.31
CA LYS A 43 -7.79 -18.16 -6.93
C LYS A 43 -6.60 -18.51 -6.04
N ARG A 44 -5.41 -18.71 -6.63
CA ARG A 44 -4.17 -18.91 -5.87
C ARG A 44 -3.50 -17.56 -5.64
N PRO A 45 -3.01 -17.26 -4.43
CA PRO A 45 -2.28 -16.03 -4.18
C PRO A 45 -0.96 -16.05 -4.94
N VAL A 46 -0.72 -15.02 -5.73
CA VAL A 46 0.49 -14.88 -6.55
C VAL A 46 1.33 -13.69 -6.15
N GLU A 47 0.73 -12.71 -5.48
CA GLU A 47 1.44 -11.53 -4.99
C GLU A 47 0.86 -11.07 -3.66
N TYR A 48 1.75 -10.66 -2.75
CA TYR A 48 1.42 -9.92 -1.54
C TYR A 48 2.15 -8.58 -1.58
N LEU A 49 1.40 -7.49 -1.55
CA LEU A 49 1.95 -6.14 -1.59
C LEU A 49 1.67 -5.41 -0.27
N THR A 50 2.67 -4.70 0.22
CA THR A 50 2.49 -3.62 1.20
C THR A 50 3.22 -2.39 0.70
N SER A 51 2.50 -1.27 0.65
CA SER A 51 3.01 0.01 0.17
C SER A 51 2.77 1.10 1.21
N VAL A 52 3.80 1.92 1.46
CA VAL A 52 3.76 3.08 2.34
C VAL A 52 3.83 4.32 1.45
N ASN A 53 2.78 5.13 1.49
CA ASN A 53 2.56 6.19 0.51
C ASN A 53 2.54 7.57 1.17
N HIS A 54 3.12 8.54 0.48
CA HIS A 54 3.13 9.93 0.92
C HIS A 54 1.70 10.50 0.93
N PRO A 55 1.18 10.99 2.08
CA PRO A 55 -0.24 11.31 2.26
C PRO A 55 -0.74 12.49 1.42
N GLN A 56 0.17 13.37 0.98
CA GLN A 56 -0.17 14.52 0.13
C GLN A 56 0.08 14.27 -1.37
N ARG A 57 0.62 13.11 -1.76
CA ARG A 57 0.97 12.82 -3.17
C ARG A 57 0.19 11.65 -3.74
N VAL A 58 -0.34 10.76 -2.90
CA VAL A 58 -1.12 9.59 -3.30
C VAL A 58 -2.53 9.72 -2.75
N ILE A 59 -3.51 9.45 -3.60
CA ILE A 59 -4.93 9.40 -3.24
C ILE A 59 -5.47 8.07 -3.75
N PHE A 60 -6.09 7.29 -2.86
CA PHE A 60 -6.84 6.10 -3.25
C PHE A 60 -8.25 6.49 -3.69
N LYS A 61 -8.68 5.97 -4.83
CA LYS A 61 -10.06 6.14 -5.32
C LYS A 61 -10.69 4.76 -5.42
N THR A 62 -11.90 4.63 -4.90
CA THR A 62 -12.75 3.47 -5.15
C THR A 62 -13.58 3.75 -6.41
N VAL A 63 -13.81 2.70 -7.20
CA VAL A 63 -14.72 2.72 -8.35
C VAL A 63 -16.16 2.52 -7.91
#